data_AF-A0A5D2FGY0-F1
#
_entry.id   AF-A0A5D2FGY0-F1
#
_cell.length_a   1.000
_cell.length_b   1.000
_cell.length_c   1.000
_cell.angle_alpha   90.00
_cell.angle_beta   90.00
_cell.angle_gamma   90.00
#
_symmetry.space_group_name_H-M   'P 1'
#
loop_
_entity.id
_entity.type
_entity.pdbx_description
1 polymer ?
#
loop_
_entity_poly.entity_id
_entity_poly.type
_entity_poly.pdbx_seq_one_letter_code
_entity_poly.pdbx_strand_id
1 'polypeptide(L)'
;MEATPEGNESSRDAKTLISFYSNYLSNRFTSLFPSFPSNFLEKISNLYRQTLLPISTKRRAGLPLPLPTNSVNSTRTASEASRIYEVLNDIMDRFILNLHKIQENLQFWQSIAEGSNARKVYFMIFERGPRAFVNGSVQLMREAVTDGSAMQNLSQSSSVYISERIAVLSSLRCSLAVFLAQFYVEVNKCGKELAEDPEKSFSSLMHTLNGLFSKLDASIGHLHALRQNDSSVEGTYSFPLLFETLPEISQEESQWTNSEIKEAINLVCTNLQALDSYLALMVAKHQKPSNVTRYWIRYTCGAVGLSVCSFWLLRHSRLMGSSDIDIWIREAKESTVSFFNDHVEQPLLAIRDELLDTFKKRQKGVMDMEEVKLTSDSLHRMLLAFSEQTKGEAFPENASDQEMLEIVMLRYEKELVHPIQNLLHGELARALLIQVQKLKLDIEMAMLELDQILRANEINFAILAALPAFFLSLGLIVAVRAWFRQDTKAEGRGRIAHIQRRLLIVEIEKTIMQYQAYFDQGLENDAQCMFGLLIYCLDCLYHAVRRHAKATGEWQCLKQDIIDLGRPGLQTSYKLIVTARMERVYDCLLPSLKRQ
;
A
#
# COMPACT_ATOMS: atom_id res chain seq x y z
N MET A 1 19.11 15.76 -70.92
CA MET A 1 18.54 16.63 -69.87
C MET A 1 18.24 15.72 -68.71
N GLU A 2 19.02 15.89 -67.64
CA GLU A 2 19.19 14.99 -66.51
C GLU A 2 17.90 14.73 -65.73
N ALA A 3 17.78 13.49 -65.26
CA ALA A 3 16.81 13.08 -64.27
C ALA A 3 17.40 13.32 -62.87
N THR A 4 16.75 14.14 -62.06
CA THR A 4 17.00 14.28 -60.63
C THR A 4 15.91 13.54 -59.83
N PRO A 5 16.28 12.74 -58.82
CA PRO A 5 15.35 12.23 -57.81
C PRO A 5 15.56 13.00 -56.48
N GLU A 6 15.00 14.21 -56.34
CA GLU A 6 15.19 15.05 -55.13
C GLU A 6 14.46 14.54 -53.87
N GLY A 7 13.63 13.49 -53.97
CA GLY A 7 12.86 12.97 -52.83
C GLY A 7 13.66 12.14 -51.82
N ASN A 8 14.81 11.55 -52.23
CA ASN A 8 15.53 10.59 -51.38
C ASN A 8 16.64 11.23 -50.53
N GLU A 9 17.26 12.32 -50.99
CA GLU A 9 18.38 12.98 -50.28
C GLU A 9 17.91 13.72 -49.03
N SER A 10 16.82 14.49 -49.11
CA SER A 10 16.25 15.20 -47.95
C SER A 10 15.84 14.26 -46.82
N SER A 11 15.32 13.07 -47.17
CA SER A 11 15.00 12.04 -46.19
C SER A 11 16.26 11.51 -45.52
N ARG A 12 17.33 11.23 -46.28
CA ARG A 12 18.61 10.72 -45.74
C ARG A 12 19.29 11.74 -44.83
N ASP A 13 19.24 13.02 -45.17
CA ASP A 13 19.81 14.10 -44.35
C ASP A 13 19.03 14.30 -43.03
N ALA A 14 17.70 14.14 -43.05
CA ALA A 14 16.93 14.13 -41.82
C ALA A 14 17.28 12.91 -40.93
N LYS A 15 17.50 11.73 -41.53
CA LYS A 15 17.91 10.52 -40.79
C LYS A 15 19.29 10.68 -40.14
N THR A 16 20.25 11.24 -40.86
CA THR A 16 21.61 11.46 -40.34
C THR A 16 21.61 12.49 -39.21
N LEU A 17 20.88 13.60 -39.35
CA LEU A 17 20.74 14.60 -38.29
C LEU A 17 20.07 14.04 -37.03
N ILE A 18 18.95 13.32 -37.15
CA ILE A 18 18.26 12.75 -35.98
C ILE A 18 19.16 11.73 -35.27
N SER A 19 19.86 10.88 -36.01
CA SER A 19 20.78 9.91 -35.42
C SER A 19 21.97 10.58 -34.71
N PHE A 20 22.51 11.67 -35.27
CA PHE A 20 23.60 12.44 -34.68
C PHE A 20 23.17 13.11 -33.38
N TYR A 21 22.05 13.84 -33.37
CA TYR A 21 21.52 14.49 -32.17
C TYR A 21 21.11 13.49 -31.10
N SER A 22 20.51 12.35 -31.48
CA SER A 22 20.15 11.28 -30.55
C SER A 22 21.39 10.66 -29.89
N ASN A 23 22.47 10.42 -30.64
CA ASN A 23 23.72 9.91 -30.08
C ASN A 23 24.41 10.94 -29.19
N TYR A 24 24.39 12.22 -29.56
CA TYR A 24 24.95 13.30 -28.74
C TYR A 24 24.24 13.44 -27.39
N LEU A 25 22.90 13.47 -27.39
CA LEU A 25 22.10 13.51 -26.16
C LEU A 25 22.33 12.27 -25.29
N SER A 26 22.43 11.09 -25.93
CA SER A 26 22.72 9.84 -25.23
C SER A 26 24.08 9.88 -24.53
N ASN A 27 25.14 10.32 -25.22
CA ASN A 27 26.48 10.41 -24.67
C ASN A 27 26.57 11.41 -23.51
N ARG A 28 25.84 12.53 -23.59
CA ARG A 28 25.78 13.53 -22.52
C ARG A 28 24.97 13.08 -21.30
N PHE A 29 23.92 12.29 -21.50
CA PHE A 29 23.14 11.78 -20.38
C PHE A 29 23.80 10.57 -19.72
N THR A 30 24.45 9.70 -20.50
CA THR A 30 25.21 8.56 -19.97
C THR A 30 26.45 9.00 -19.18
N SER A 31 27.05 10.15 -19.48
CA SER A 31 28.13 10.73 -18.68
C SER A 31 27.67 11.26 -17.31
N LEU A 32 26.41 11.69 -17.17
CA LEU A 32 25.81 12.09 -15.87
C LEU A 32 25.56 10.90 -14.93
N PHE A 33 25.43 9.69 -15.50
CA PHE A 33 25.24 8.45 -14.75
C PHE A 33 26.40 7.51 -15.03
N PRO A 34 27.56 7.66 -14.35
CA PRO A 34 28.75 6.81 -14.57
C PRO A 34 28.41 5.33 -14.40
N SER A 35 29.17 4.47 -15.08
CA SER A 35 28.93 3.02 -15.02
C SER A 35 29.20 2.56 -13.61
N PHE A 36 28.30 1.74 -13.08
CA PHE A 36 28.74 0.77 -12.09
C PHE A 36 29.81 -0.07 -12.81
N PRO A 37 31.08 -0.02 -12.40
CA PRO A 37 32.11 -0.79 -13.07
C PRO A 37 31.73 -2.28 -12.99
N SER A 38 32.19 -3.11 -13.92
CA SER A 38 32.14 -4.59 -13.80
C SER A 38 32.65 -5.04 -12.43
N ASN A 39 33.63 -4.31 -11.90
CA ASN A 39 34.19 -4.47 -10.57
C ASN A 39 33.17 -4.26 -9.45
N PHE A 40 31.99 -3.66 -9.68
CA PHE A 40 30.93 -3.51 -8.68
C PHE A 40 30.13 -4.79 -8.49
N LEU A 41 29.86 -5.55 -9.55
CA LEU A 41 29.30 -6.90 -9.43
C LEU A 41 30.32 -7.83 -8.77
N GLU A 42 31.60 -7.66 -9.09
CA GLU A 42 32.71 -8.34 -8.42
C GLU A 42 32.85 -7.88 -6.96
N LYS A 43 32.63 -6.58 -6.65
CA LYS A 43 32.59 -6.04 -5.28
C LYS A 43 31.39 -6.55 -4.50
N ILE A 44 30.22 -6.70 -5.14
CA ILE A 44 29.03 -7.32 -4.54
C ILE A 44 29.29 -8.80 -4.29
N SER A 45 29.90 -9.51 -5.25
CA SER A 45 30.34 -10.90 -5.08
C SER A 45 31.34 -11.03 -3.94
N ASN A 46 32.32 -10.12 -3.83
CA ASN A 46 33.30 -10.10 -2.76
C ASN A 46 32.69 -9.68 -1.41
N LEU A 47 31.71 -8.77 -1.39
CA LEU A 47 30.93 -8.41 -0.20
C LEU A 47 30.01 -9.56 0.22
N TYR A 48 29.46 -10.32 -0.73
CA TYR A 48 28.70 -11.53 -0.47
C TYR A 48 29.60 -12.66 0.06
N ARG A 49 30.81 -12.80 -0.51
CA ARG A 49 31.88 -13.67 -0.03
C ARG A 49 32.33 -13.29 1.39
N GLN A 50 32.28 -12.01 1.75
CA GLN A 50 32.56 -11.50 3.10
C GLN A 50 31.38 -11.58 4.07
N THR A 51 30.13 -11.67 3.56
CA THR A 51 28.90 -11.80 4.38
C THR A 51 28.40 -13.24 4.46
N LEU A 52 29.21 -14.21 4.02
CA LEU A 52 28.94 -15.63 4.19
C LEU A 52 28.73 -15.94 5.66
N LEU A 53 27.51 -16.38 5.99
CA LEU A 53 27.21 -16.93 7.30
C LEU A 53 28.16 -18.11 7.54
N PRO A 54 28.95 -18.12 8.64
CA PRO A 54 29.52 -19.38 9.11
C PRO A 54 28.38 -20.39 9.31
N ILE A 55 28.69 -21.70 9.23
CA ILE A 55 27.76 -22.81 9.54
C ILE A 55 26.80 -22.32 10.62
N SER A 56 25.54 -22.10 10.25
CA SER A 56 24.60 -21.45 11.15
C SER A 56 24.25 -22.47 12.22
N THR A 57 24.94 -22.40 13.37
CA THR A 57 24.68 -23.22 14.57
C THR A 57 23.24 -23.08 15.09
N LYS A 58 22.49 -22.09 14.57
CA LYS A 58 21.07 -21.90 14.84
C LYS A 58 20.28 -22.13 13.56
N ARG A 59 19.63 -23.29 13.48
CA ARG A 59 18.68 -23.65 12.42
C ARG A 59 17.68 -22.52 12.17
N ARG A 60 17.54 -22.11 10.90
CA ARG A 60 16.37 -21.34 10.47
C ARG A 60 15.19 -22.30 10.59
N ALA A 61 14.21 -21.96 11.41
CA ALA A 61 13.17 -22.92 11.77
C ALA A 61 12.17 -23.17 10.61
N GLY A 62 12.58 -23.98 9.63
CA GLY A 62 11.84 -24.45 8.46
C GLY A 62 11.36 -25.90 8.58
N LEU A 63 11.07 -26.56 7.46
CA LEU A 63 10.67 -27.96 7.37
C LEU A 63 11.80 -28.85 7.94
N PRO A 64 11.53 -29.75 8.91
CA PRO A 64 12.55 -30.65 9.42
C PRO A 64 12.97 -31.66 8.36
N LEU A 65 14.26 -32.02 8.37
CA LEU A 65 14.72 -33.21 7.67
C LEU A 65 13.88 -34.42 8.12
N PRO A 66 13.59 -35.36 7.21
CA PRO A 66 12.77 -36.54 7.47
C PRO A 66 13.59 -37.56 8.29
N LEU A 67 13.95 -37.18 9.51
CA LEU A 67 14.70 -38.00 10.46
C LEU A 67 13.72 -38.57 11.51
N PRO A 68 13.96 -39.79 12.02
CA PRO A 68 13.15 -40.36 13.10
C PRO A 68 13.16 -39.44 14.32
N THR A 69 11.98 -39.12 14.86
CA THR A 69 11.77 -38.18 15.97
C THR A 69 12.50 -38.53 17.28
N ASN A 70 13.08 -39.73 17.38
CA ASN A 70 13.80 -40.20 18.56
C ASN A 70 15.29 -39.83 18.58
N SER A 71 15.87 -39.31 17.49
CA SER A 71 17.32 -39.01 17.42
C SER A 71 17.72 -37.65 18.02
N VAL A 72 16.78 -36.70 18.11
CA VAL A 72 17.08 -35.31 18.51
C VAL A 72 17.07 -35.11 20.03
N ASN A 73 16.38 -35.98 20.78
CA ASN A 73 16.24 -35.83 22.23
C ASN A 73 17.26 -36.65 23.04
N SER A 74 18.01 -37.57 22.41
CA SER A 74 18.99 -38.44 23.08
C SER A 74 20.46 -38.04 22.85
N THR A 75 20.77 -37.14 21.92
CA THR A 75 22.14 -36.87 21.46
C THR A 75 22.84 -35.74 22.22
N ARG A 76 22.81 -35.77 23.57
CA ARG A 76 23.73 -34.95 24.38
C ARG A 76 25.13 -35.56 24.52
N THR A 77 25.39 -36.71 23.90
CA THR A 77 26.60 -37.53 24.14
C THR A 77 27.51 -37.77 22.94
N ALA A 78 27.19 -37.33 21.71
CA ALA A 78 28.09 -37.48 20.55
C ALA A 78 28.19 -36.17 19.73
N SER A 79 29.26 -35.40 19.96
CA SER A 79 29.54 -34.12 19.29
C SER A 79 29.66 -34.22 17.76
N GLU A 80 29.83 -35.42 17.20
CA GLU A 80 30.10 -35.65 15.78
C GLU A 80 28.83 -35.98 15.01
N ALA A 81 27.94 -36.81 15.58
CA ALA A 81 26.60 -37.01 15.05
C ALA A 81 25.85 -35.67 14.94
N SER A 82 25.98 -34.79 15.95
CA SER A 82 25.38 -33.45 15.89
C SER A 82 25.95 -32.60 14.74
N ARG A 83 27.26 -32.69 14.45
CA ARG A 83 27.89 -31.97 13.33
C ARG A 83 27.40 -32.49 11.96
N ILE A 84 27.22 -33.81 11.82
CA ILE A 84 26.67 -34.40 10.59
C ILE A 84 25.26 -33.86 10.34
N TYR A 85 24.38 -33.86 11.35
CA TYR A 85 23.04 -33.31 11.21
C TYR A 85 23.06 -31.80 10.92
N GLU A 86 23.97 -31.03 11.53
CA GLU A 86 24.13 -29.60 11.23
C GLU A 86 24.47 -29.36 9.77
N VAL A 87 25.40 -30.14 9.19
CA VAL A 87 25.80 -30.04 7.78
C VAL A 87 24.64 -30.41 6.84
N LEU A 88 23.91 -31.50 7.13
CA LEU A 88 22.74 -31.88 6.32
C LEU A 88 21.65 -30.80 6.32
N ASN A 89 21.43 -30.17 7.47
CA ASN A 89 20.50 -29.04 7.57
C ASN A 89 21.02 -27.82 6.80
N ASP A 90 22.32 -27.51 6.87
CA ASP A 90 22.92 -26.39 6.12
C ASP A 90 22.79 -26.57 4.60
N ILE A 91 22.99 -27.79 4.09
CA ILE A 91 22.72 -28.12 2.67
C ILE A 91 21.27 -27.78 2.33
N MET A 92 20.30 -28.34 3.06
CA MET A 92 18.88 -28.11 2.78
C MET A 92 18.52 -26.61 2.83
N ASP A 93 18.94 -25.91 3.88
CA ASP A 93 18.63 -24.48 4.09
C ASP A 93 19.22 -23.60 2.96
N ARG A 94 20.45 -23.88 2.50
CA ARG A 94 21.07 -23.14 1.38
C ARG A 94 20.34 -23.38 0.06
N PHE A 95 20.01 -24.63 -0.26
CA PHE A 95 19.28 -24.94 -1.49
C PHE A 95 17.89 -24.31 -1.48
N ILE A 96 17.15 -24.39 -0.37
CA ILE A 96 15.85 -23.73 -0.21
C ILE A 96 15.97 -22.21 -0.33
N LEU A 97 16.97 -21.59 0.30
CA LEU A 97 17.20 -20.15 0.22
C LEU A 97 17.48 -19.68 -1.22
N ASN A 98 18.33 -20.42 -1.94
CA ASN A 98 18.65 -20.12 -3.33
C ASN A 98 17.45 -20.35 -4.24
N LEU A 99 16.68 -21.43 -4.04
CA LEU A 99 15.43 -21.67 -4.75
C LEU A 99 14.43 -20.54 -4.50
N HIS A 100 14.32 -20.05 -3.27
CA HIS A 100 13.47 -18.91 -2.92
C HIS A 100 13.85 -17.65 -3.70
N LYS A 101 15.15 -17.30 -3.74
CA LYS A 101 15.65 -16.14 -4.50
C LYS A 101 15.35 -16.28 -5.99
N ILE A 102 15.55 -17.47 -6.56
CA ILE A 102 15.28 -17.74 -7.98
C ILE A 102 13.77 -17.64 -8.25
N GLN A 103 12.94 -18.24 -7.40
CA GLN A 103 11.48 -18.21 -7.52
C GLN A 103 10.92 -16.79 -7.44
N GLU A 104 11.41 -15.96 -6.52
CA GLU A 104 10.98 -14.56 -6.38
C GLU A 104 11.28 -13.75 -7.65
N ASN A 105 12.44 -14.00 -8.27
CA ASN A 105 12.80 -13.37 -9.55
C ASN A 105 11.99 -13.95 -10.71
N LEU A 106 11.76 -15.27 -10.74
CA LEU A 106 10.99 -15.95 -11.78
C LEU A 106 9.54 -15.44 -11.80
N GLN A 107 8.88 -15.38 -10.64
CA GLN A 107 7.51 -14.86 -10.51
C GLN A 107 7.41 -13.42 -10.98
N PHE A 108 8.43 -12.60 -10.68
CA PHE A 108 8.48 -11.24 -11.20
C PHE A 108 8.51 -11.23 -12.73
N TRP A 109 9.41 -11.98 -13.36
CA TRP A 109 9.52 -12.00 -14.82
C TRP A 109 8.28 -12.61 -15.49
N GLN A 110 7.69 -13.65 -14.92
CA GLN A 110 6.41 -14.23 -15.36
C GLN A 110 5.28 -13.20 -15.32
N SER A 111 5.18 -12.42 -14.24
CA SER A 111 4.17 -11.36 -14.12
C SER A 111 4.30 -10.27 -15.18
N ILE A 112 5.54 -9.99 -15.64
CA ILE A 112 5.78 -9.06 -16.75
C ILE A 112 5.48 -9.72 -18.10
N ALA A 113 5.76 -11.03 -18.24
CA ALA A 113 5.50 -11.79 -19.46
C ALA A 113 4.00 -11.97 -19.76
N GLU A 114 3.18 -12.14 -18.72
CA GLU A 114 1.71 -12.21 -18.80
C GLU A 114 1.06 -10.85 -19.11
N GLY A 115 1.79 -9.76 -18.91
CA GLY A 115 1.31 -8.41 -19.22
C GLY A 115 1.17 -8.13 -20.71
N SER A 116 0.46 -7.04 -21.04
CA SER A 116 0.31 -6.56 -22.42
C SER A 116 1.65 -6.16 -23.05
N ASN A 117 1.73 -6.16 -24.38
CA ASN A 117 2.93 -5.72 -25.11
C ASN A 117 3.36 -4.30 -24.71
N ALA A 118 2.40 -3.41 -24.48
CA ALA A 118 2.66 -2.06 -23.96
C ALA A 118 3.32 -2.08 -22.57
N ARG A 119 2.93 -3.00 -21.69
CA ARG A 119 3.54 -3.16 -20.36
C ARG A 119 4.98 -3.67 -20.46
N LYS A 120 5.26 -4.58 -21.39
CA LYS A 120 6.63 -5.10 -21.66
C LYS A 120 7.54 -3.99 -22.17
N VAL A 121 7.05 -3.19 -23.13
CA VAL A 121 7.76 -2.03 -23.66
C VAL A 121 7.98 -0.97 -22.57
N TYR A 122 6.94 -0.66 -21.78
CA TYR A 122 7.05 0.26 -20.65
C TYR A 122 8.14 -0.19 -19.66
N PHE A 123 8.16 -1.48 -19.33
CA PHE A 123 9.18 -2.05 -18.45
C PHE A 123 10.60 -1.85 -19.04
N MET A 124 10.77 -2.15 -20.32
CA MET A 124 12.06 -2.03 -21.00
C MET A 124 12.62 -0.61 -21.03
N ILE A 125 11.75 0.39 -21.18
CA ILE A 125 12.14 1.80 -21.26
C ILE A 125 12.28 2.42 -19.87
N PHE A 126 11.28 2.25 -18.98
CA PHE A 126 11.18 3.06 -17.76
C PHE A 126 11.64 2.34 -16.49
N GLU A 127 11.43 1.02 -16.38
CA GLU A 127 11.64 0.30 -15.10
C GLU A 127 13.02 -0.35 -14.97
N ARG A 128 13.82 -0.37 -16.04
CA ARG A 128 15.22 -0.88 -16.06
C ARG A 128 16.26 0.14 -15.58
N GLY A 129 15.86 1.38 -15.34
CA GLY A 129 16.72 2.47 -14.85
C GLY A 129 17.11 3.50 -15.92
N PRO A 130 17.82 4.58 -15.53
CA PRO A 130 18.03 5.77 -16.36
C PRO A 130 18.83 5.50 -17.64
N ARG A 131 19.80 4.57 -17.61
CA ARG A 131 20.58 4.21 -18.81
C ARG A 131 19.75 3.45 -19.84
N ALA A 132 18.94 2.50 -19.36
CA ALA A 132 18.03 1.75 -20.23
C ALA A 132 16.96 2.65 -20.84
N PHE A 133 16.51 3.68 -20.10
CA PHE A 133 15.62 4.71 -20.61
C PHE A 133 16.22 5.47 -21.79
N VAL A 134 17.47 5.93 -21.68
CA VAL A 134 18.16 6.63 -22.76
C VAL A 134 18.36 5.71 -23.96
N ASN A 135 18.92 4.51 -23.74
CA ASN A 135 19.18 3.57 -24.83
C ASN A 135 17.89 3.16 -25.54
N GLY A 136 16.81 2.89 -24.79
CA GLY A 136 15.50 2.55 -25.35
C GLY A 136 14.87 3.72 -26.11
N SER A 137 15.04 4.96 -25.62
CA SER A 137 14.54 6.16 -26.32
C SER A 137 15.29 6.44 -27.63
N VAL A 138 16.61 6.24 -27.62
CA VAL A 138 17.47 6.34 -28.82
C VAL A 138 17.09 5.27 -29.84
N GLN A 139 16.85 4.04 -29.37
CA GLN A 139 16.43 2.92 -30.23
C GLN A 139 15.06 3.20 -30.86
N LEU A 140 14.09 3.68 -30.09
CA LEU A 140 12.78 4.09 -30.61
C LEU A 140 12.88 5.21 -31.66
N MET A 141 13.70 6.23 -31.41
CA MET A 141 13.93 7.33 -32.37
C MET A 141 14.55 6.82 -33.66
N ARG A 142 15.50 5.86 -33.58
CA ARG A 142 16.16 5.28 -34.75
C ARG A 142 15.20 4.40 -35.55
N GLU A 143 14.43 3.55 -34.87
CA GLU A 143 13.52 2.61 -35.51
C GLU A 143 12.27 3.29 -36.07
N ALA A 144 11.74 4.32 -35.41
CA ALA A 144 10.61 5.11 -35.92
C ALA A 144 10.93 5.84 -37.24
N VAL A 145 12.21 6.07 -37.50
CA VAL A 145 12.74 6.73 -38.69
C VAL A 145 13.04 5.73 -39.82
N THR A 146 13.24 4.45 -39.51
CA THR A 146 13.52 3.40 -40.49
C THR A 146 12.27 2.63 -40.89
N ASP A 147 11.40 2.28 -39.96
CA ASP A 147 10.17 1.51 -40.19
C ASP A 147 9.05 1.97 -39.25
N GLY A 148 7.83 2.17 -39.78
CA GLY A 148 6.64 2.51 -38.99
C GLY A 148 6.20 1.46 -37.94
N SER A 149 6.99 0.40 -37.74
CA SER A 149 6.76 -0.73 -36.84
C SER A 149 7.66 -0.74 -35.59
N ALA A 150 8.34 0.36 -35.25
CA ALA A 150 9.23 0.48 -34.08
C ALA A 150 8.66 -0.09 -32.77
N MET A 151 7.37 0.14 -32.51
CA MET A 151 6.71 -0.38 -31.31
C MET A 151 6.57 -1.92 -31.33
N GLN A 152 6.36 -2.52 -32.50
CA GLN A 152 6.26 -3.98 -32.67
C GLN A 152 7.64 -4.63 -32.53
N ASN A 153 8.67 -4.07 -33.14
CA ASN A 153 10.06 -4.56 -33.02
C ASN A 153 10.55 -4.48 -31.57
N LEU A 154 10.29 -3.35 -30.89
CA LEU A 154 10.63 -3.20 -29.49
C LEU A 154 9.84 -4.17 -28.61
N SER A 155 8.56 -4.42 -28.91
CA SER A 155 7.75 -5.43 -28.20
C SER A 155 8.33 -6.84 -28.38
N GLN A 156 8.75 -7.21 -29.59
CA GLN A 156 9.34 -8.51 -29.87
C GLN A 156 10.68 -8.68 -29.14
N SER A 157 11.55 -7.67 -29.22
CA SER A 157 12.82 -7.63 -28.47
C SER A 157 12.59 -7.70 -26.95
N SER A 158 11.59 -6.98 -26.45
CA SER A 158 11.18 -7.04 -25.03
C SER A 158 10.74 -8.45 -24.64
N SER A 159 9.95 -9.12 -25.49
CA SER A 159 9.47 -10.48 -25.23
C SER A 159 10.61 -11.48 -25.21
N VAL A 160 11.55 -11.41 -26.17
CA VAL A 160 12.76 -12.27 -26.21
C VAL A 160 13.62 -12.06 -24.97
N TYR A 161 13.83 -10.80 -24.56
CA TYR A 161 14.60 -10.46 -23.37
C TYR A 161 14.00 -11.03 -22.08
N ILE A 162 12.67 -11.01 -21.95
CA ILE A 162 11.94 -11.56 -20.80
C ILE A 162 11.92 -13.09 -20.85
N SER A 163 11.65 -13.69 -22.01
CA SER A 163 11.58 -15.14 -22.16
C SER A 163 12.93 -15.81 -21.90
N GLU A 164 14.04 -15.19 -22.32
CA GLU A 164 15.40 -15.66 -22.01
C GLU A 164 15.63 -15.74 -20.49
N ARG A 165 15.22 -14.71 -19.75
CA ARG A 165 15.33 -14.69 -18.28
C ARG A 165 14.47 -15.74 -17.61
N ILE A 166 13.24 -15.91 -18.09
CA ILE A 166 12.35 -16.96 -17.58
C ILE A 166 12.92 -18.34 -17.85
N ALA A 167 13.46 -18.59 -19.05
CA ALA A 167 14.06 -19.87 -19.41
C ALA A 167 15.27 -20.21 -18.51
N VAL A 168 16.19 -19.27 -18.34
CA VAL A 168 17.38 -19.46 -17.48
C VAL A 168 16.99 -19.69 -16.02
N LEU A 169 16.13 -18.84 -15.47
CA LEU A 169 15.69 -18.98 -14.08
C LEU A 169 14.86 -20.25 -13.86
N SER A 170 14.03 -20.63 -14.83
CA SER A 170 13.24 -21.85 -14.75
C SER A 170 14.12 -23.09 -14.79
N SER A 171 15.12 -23.13 -15.67
CA SER A 171 16.02 -24.28 -15.71
C SER A 171 16.89 -24.37 -14.47
N LEU A 172 17.40 -23.25 -13.96
CA LEU A 172 18.18 -23.23 -12.72
C LEU A 172 17.33 -23.69 -11.53
N ARG A 173 16.08 -23.24 -11.47
CA ARG A 173 15.09 -23.71 -10.49
C ARG A 173 14.88 -25.22 -10.61
N CYS A 174 14.73 -25.75 -11.82
CA CYS A 174 14.56 -27.19 -12.03
C CYS A 174 15.78 -27.99 -11.57
N SER A 175 17.00 -27.61 -11.98
CA SER A 175 18.24 -28.28 -11.57
C SER A 175 18.41 -28.32 -10.05
N LEU A 176 18.15 -27.20 -9.36
CA LEU A 176 18.23 -27.13 -7.90
C LEU A 176 17.11 -27.92 -7.21
N ALA A 177 15.90 -27.93 -7.78
CA ALA A 177 14.79 -28.71 -7.27
C ALA A 177 15.05 -30.22 -7.41
N VAL A 178 15.60 -30.68 -8.53
CA VAL A 178 16.00 -32.09 -8.72
C VAL A 178 17.05 -32.50 -7.69
N PHE A 179 18.07 -31.67 -7.46
CA PHE A 179 19.07 -31.94 -6.41
C PHE A 179 18.39 -32.05 -5.03
N LEU A 180 17.53 -31.08 -4.68
CA LEU A 180 16.83 -31.06 -3.39
C LEU A 180 15.94 -32.30 -3.21
N ALA A 181 15.25 -32.74 -4.26
CA ALA A 181 14.43 -33.94 -4.27
C ALA A 181 15.26 -35.20 -4.00
N GLN A 182 16.34 -35.39 -4.77
CA GLN A 182 17.23 -36.55 -4.64
C GLN A 182 17.88 -36.57 -3.25
N PHE A 183 18.40 -35.43 -2.78
CA PHE A 183 18.94 -35.27 -1.44
C PHE A 183 17.91 -35.64 -0.35
N TYR A 184 16.67 -35.14 -0.45
CA TYR A 184 15.63 -35.39 0.54
C TYR A 184 15.23 -36.87 0.60
N VAL A 185 15.16 -37.56 -0.55
CA VAL A 185 14.87 -39.00 -0.63
C VAL A 185 16.00 -39.82 -0.01
N GLU A 186 17.26 -39.50 -0.33
CA GLU A 186 18.43 -40.20 0.22
C GLU A 186 18.57 -40.00 1.73
N VAL A 187 18.37 -38.77 2.24
CA VAL A 187 18.35 -38.52 3.68
C VAL A 187 17.21 -39.28 4.38
N ASN A 188 16.04 -39.39 3.75
CA ASN A 188 14.93 -40.18 4.31
C ASN A 188 15.24 -41.68 4.35
N LYS A 189 15.95 -42.20 3.33
CA LYS A 189 16.36 -43.61 3.26
C LYS A 189 17.42 -43.91 4.32
N CYS A 190 18.49 -43.11 4.37
CA CYS A 190 19.58 -43.25 5.33
C CYS A 190 19.16 -42.84 6.75
N GLY A 191 18.05 -42.12 6.95
CA GLY A 191 17.67 -41.56 8.25
C GLY A 191 17.44 -42.60 9.37
N LYS A 192 17.05 -43.83 9.02
CA LYS A 192 16.97 -44.94 9.98
C LYS A 192 18.35 -45.49 10.34
N GLU A 193 19.19 -45.69 9.33
CA GLU A 193 20.58 -46.20 9.48
C GLU A 193 21.48 -45.16 10.18
N LEU A 194 21.25 -43.88 9.96
CA LEU A 194 21.95 -42.75 10.60
C LEU A 194 21.64 -42.62 12.09
N ALA A 195 20.53 -43.20 12.55
CA ALA A 195 20.20 -43.29 13.97
C ALA A 195 20.87 -44.49 14.66
N GLU A 196 21.25 -45.52 13.89
CA GLU A 196 21.92 -46.73 14.38
C GLU A 196 23.45 -46.58 14.29
N ASP A 197 23.98 -46.25 13.11
CA ASP A 197 25.41 -46.06 12.84
C ASP A 197 25.66 -44.79 12.01
N PRO A 198 25.98 -43.64 12.64
CA PRO A 198 26.05 -42.36 11.95
C PRO A 198 27.23 -42.25 10.97
N GLU A 199 28.36 -42.89 11.26
CA GLU A 199 29.59 -42.76 10.47
C GLU A 199 29.52 -43.54 9.15
N LYS A 200 29.04 -44.78 9.21
CA LYS A 200 28.89 -45.65 8.02
C LYS A 200 27.82 -45.12 7.06
N SER A 201 26.68 -44.71 7.60
CA SER A 201 25.59 -44.13 6.80
C SER A 201 25.97 -42.76 6.23
N PHE A 202 26.75 -41.94 6.96
CA PHE A 202 27.27 -40.69 6.44
C PHE A 202 28.25 -40.89 5.28
N SER A 203 29.14 -41.89 5.36
CA SER A 203 30.03 -42.25 4.25
C SER A 203 29.25 -42.60 2.97
N SER A 204 28.24 -43.46 3.08
CA SER A 204 27.36 -43.80 1.95
C SER A 204 26.62 -42.58 1.40
N LEU A 205 26.07 -41.75 2.29
CA LEU A 205 25.37 -40.51 1.91
C LEU A 205 26.31 -39.51 1.25
N MET A 206 27.57 -39.43 1.70
CA MET A 206 28.61 -38.56 1.14
C MET A 206 29.00 -38.96 -0.27
N HIS A 207 29.12 -40.27 -0.53
CA HIS A 207 29.37 -40.76 -1.89
C HIS A 207 28.20 -40.42 -2.81
N THR A 208 26.97 -40.66 -2.36
CA THR A 208 25.77 -40.28 -3.13
C THR A 208 25.72 -38.77 -3.35
N LEU A 209 25.98 -37.94 -2.32
CA LEU A 209 26.04 -36.48 -2.42
C LEU A 209 27.04 -36.01 -3.47
N ASN A 210 28.24 -36.59 -3.52
CA ASN A 210 29.23 -36.25 -4.56
C ASN A 210 28.68 -36.54 -5.96
N GLY A 211 28.01 -37.69 -6.15
CA GLY A 211 27.30 -38.00 -7.39
C GLY A 211 26.17 -37.02 -7.72
N LEU A 212 25.44 -36.53 -6.71
CA LEU A 212 24.41 -35.50 -6.87
C LEU A 212 25.01 -34.16 -7.30
N PHE A 213 26.14 -33.75 -6.71
CA PHE A 213 26.86 -32.54 -7.12
C PHE A 213 27.38 -32.65 -8.56
N SER A 214 27.92 -33.80 -8.98
CA SER A 214 28.35 -34.02 -10.36
C SER A 214 27.17 -33.97 -11.36
N LYS A 215 26.00 -34.54 -11.00
CA LYS A 215 24.78 -34.41 -11.82
C LYS A 215 24.31 -32.96 -11.92
N LEU A 216 24.35 -32.22 -10.81
CA LEU A 216 24.02 -30.81 -10.78
C LEU A 216 24.94 -30.01 -11.69
N ASP A 217 26.25 -30.27 -11.63
CA ASP A 217 27.26 -29.64 -12.49
C ASP A 217 26.99 -29.90 -13.96
N ALA A 218 26.75 -31.16 -14.35
CA ALA A 218 26.40 -31.52 -15.72
C ALA A 218 25.14 -30.78 -16.21
N SER A 219 24.12 -30.65 -15.36
CA SER A 219 22.89 -29.92 -15.71
C SER A 219 23.13 -28.42 -15.91
N ILE A 220 24.00 -27.81 -15.09
CA ILE A 220 24.38 -26.40 -15.19
C ILE A 220 25.30 -26.18 -16.41
N GLY A 221 26.22 -27.10 -16.68
CA GLY A 221 27.09 -27.10 -17.85
C GLY A 221 26.30 -27.17 -19.17
N HIS A 222 25.27 -28.01 -19.24
CA HIS A 222 24.37 -28.06 -20.40
C HIS A 222 23.67 -26.71 -20.64
N LEU A 223 23.26 -26.01 -19.58
CA LEU A 223 22.65 -24.68 -19.72
C LEU A 223 23.60 -23.64 -20.28
N HIS A 224 24.88 -23.71 -19.91
CA HIS A 224 25.92 -22.86 -20.49
C HIS A 224 26.16 -23.19 -21.97
N ALA A 225 26.23 -24.47 -22.32
CA ALA A 225 26.50 -24.92 -23.68
C ALA A 225 25.36 -24.54 -24.64
N LEU A 226 24.09 -24.75 -24.25
CA LEU A 226 22.93 -24.37 -25.05
C LEU A 226 22.93 -22.87 -25.36
N ARG A 227 23.42 -22.04 -24.44
CA ARG A 227 23.38 -20.58 -24.56
C ARG A 227 24.54 -19.97 -25.33
N GLN A 228 25.74 -20.55 -25.30
CA GLN A 228 26.85 -20.07 -26.14
C GLN A 228 26.47 -20.07 -27.63
N ASN A 229 25.53 -20.94 -28.02
CA ASN A 229 25.05 -21.03 -29.40
C ASN A 229 23.97 -19.97 -29.75
N ASP A 230 23.27 -19.39 -28.75
CA ASP A 230 22.06 -18.58 -28.97
C ASP A 230 22.20 -17.08 -28.60
N SER A 231 23.30 -16.62 -28.01
CA SER A 231 23.35 -15.24 -27.46
C SER A 231 23.91 -14.18 -28.43
N SER A 232 23.06 -13.24 -28.87
CA SER A 232 23.44 -11.95 -29.49
C SER A 232 23.42 -10.76 -28.51
N VAL A 233 23.08 -11.00 -27.23
CA VAL A 233 22.87 -9.95 -26.22
C VAL A 233 24.00 -9.95 -25.19
N GLU A 234 24.81 -8.89 -25.28
CA GLU A 234 25.74 -8.29 -24.31
C GLU A 234 26.19 -9.16 -23.10
N GLY A 235 27.46 -9.55 -23.12
CA GLY A 235 28.26 -9.87 -21.94
C GLY A 235 28.66 -11.33 -21.84
N THR A 236 29.94 -11.59 -22.16
CA THR A 236 30.71 -12.81 -21.89
C THR A 236 30.28 -13.46 -20.57
N TYR A 237 29.67 -14.65 -20.65
CA TYR A 237 29.32 -15.42 -19.46
C TYR A 237 30.61 -16.01 -18.87
N SER A 238 30.95 -15.60 -17.64
CA SER A 238 32.15 -16.08 -16.96
C SER A 238 31.95 -17.50 -16.40
N PHE A 239 32.97 -18.33 -16.65
CA PHE A 239 33.42 -19.61 -16.07
C PHE A 239 32.41 -20.76 -15.83
N PRO A 240 32.71 -21.99 -16.32
CA PRO A 240 31.98 -23.18 -15.89
C PRO A 240 32.17 -23.39 -14.39
N LEU A 241 31.08 -23.71 -13.69
CA LEU A 241 31.17 -24.26 -12.33
C LEU A 241 31.92 -25.59 -12.44
N LEU A 242 32.87 -25.83 -11.55
CA LEU A 242 33.53 -27.13 -11.41
C LEU A 242 33.55 -27.41 -9.92
N PHE A 243 32.81 -28.44 -9.49
CA PHE A 243 32.88 -28.89 -8.10
C PHE A 243 34.15 -29.70 -7.88
N GLU A 244 34.73 -29.57 -6.69
CA GLU A 244 35.79 -30.46 -6.26
C GLU A 244 35.18 -31.84 -6.02
N THR A 245 35.63 -32.83 -6.79
CA THR A 245 35.27 -34.24 -6.60
C THR A 245 36.06 -34.80 -5.42
N LEU A 246 35.39 -35.56 -4.55
CA LEU A 246 36.07 -36.39 -3.54
C LEU A 246 37.21 -37.16 -4.22
N PRO A 247 38.44 -37.16 -3.68
CA PRO A 247 39.44 -38.13 -4.13
C PRO A 247 38.84 -39.52 -3.95
N GLU A 248 39.09 -40.42 -4.91
CA GLU A 248 38.69 -41.83 -4.84
C GLU A 248 39.37 -42.48 -3.63
N ILE A 249 38.81 -42.29 -2.44
CA ILE A 249 39.18 -43.06 -1.26
C ILE A 249 38.64 -44.45 -1.54
N SER A 250 39.57 -45.37 -1.71
CA SER A 250 39.41 -46.78 -2.02
C SER A 250 38.27 -47.42 -1.24
N GLN A 251 37.56 -48.34 -1.92
CA GLN A 251 36.47 -49.20 -1.49
C GLN A 251 36.77 -50.13 -0.28
N GLU A 252 37.59 -49.73 0.67
CA GLU A 252 37.81 -50.53 1.88
C GLU A 252 36.70 -50.19 2.89
N GLU A 253 35.84 -51.18 3.12
CA GLU A 253 34.65 -51.19 3.99
C GLU A 253 34.93 -50.94 5.49
N SER A 254 35.99 -50.21 5.85
CA SER A 254 36.35 -49.89 7.23
C SER A 254 36.05 -48.43 7.57
N GLN A 255 35.44 -48.26 8.75
CA GLN A 255 34.98 -47.01 9.36
C GLN A 255 35.81 -45.78 8.99
N TRP A 256 35.14 -44.75 8.46
CA TRP A 256 35.76 -43.44 8.26
C TRP A 256 36.26 -42.90 9.60
N THR A 257 37.54 -42.55 9.63
CA THR A 257 38.13 -41.87 10.78
C THR A 257 37.55 -40.46 10.94
N ASN A 258 37.56 -39.92 12.17
CA ASN A 258 36.99 -38.59 12.46
C ASN A 258 37.65 -37.46 11.64
N SER A 259 38.89 -37.66 11.17
CA SER A 259 39.57 -36.79 10.20
C SER A 259 38.93 -36.82 8.82
N GLU A 260 38.61 -38.00 8.28
CA GLU A 260 37.98 -38.18 6.97
C GLU A 260 36.56 -37.60 6.95
N ILE A 261 35.80 -37.79 8.03
CA ILE A 261 34.48 -37.17 8.20
C ILE A 261 34.59 -35.63 8.15
N LYS A 262 35.59 -35.07 8.82
CA LYS A 262 35.82 -33.62 8.82
C LYS A 262 36.25 -33.09 7.44
N GLU A 263 37.09 -33.82 6.72
CA GLU A 263 37.50 -33.49 5.36
C GLU A 263 36.32 -33.55 4.38
N ALA A 264 35.50 -34.60 4.46
CA ALA A 264 34.28 -34.72 3.67
C ALA A 264 33.29 -33.57 3.94
N ILE A 265 33.10 -33.20 5.22
CA ILE A 265 32.28 -32.05 5.61
C ILE A 265 32.84 -30.74 5.02
N ASN A 266 34.16 -30.54 5.12
CA ASN A 266 34.81 -29.36 4.55
C ASN A 266 34.64 -29.29 3.03
N LEU A 267 34.77 -30.42 2.33
CA LEU A 267 34.56 -30.51 0.89
C LEU A 267 33.13 -30.14 0.49
N VAL A 268 32.12 -30.64 1.22
CA VAL A 268 30.72 -30.23 1.00
C VAL A 268 30.57 -28.73 1.20
N CYS A 269 31.17 -28.16 2.25
CA CYS A 269 31.10 -26.74 2.52
C CYS A 269 31.77 -25.92 1.39
N THR A 270 32.91 -26.36 0.87
CA THR A 270 33.59 -25.74 -0.28
C THR A 270 32.71 -25.79 -1.53
N ASN A 271 32.14 -26.95 -1.84
CA ASN A 271 31.24 -27.12 -2.99
C ASN A 271 29.97 -26.27 -2.88
N LEU A 272 29.37 -26.20 -1.69
CA LEU A 272 28.23 -25.31 -1.43
C LEU A 272 28.59 -23.83 -1.61
N GLN A 273 29.78 -23.40 -1.15
CA GLN A 273 30.24 -22.02 -1.35
C GLN A 273 30.50 -21.71 -2.83
N ALA A 274 31.08 -22.65 -3.57
CA ALA A 274 31.25 -22.52 -5.01
C ALA A 274 29.89 -22.34 -5.71
N LEU A 275 28.91 -23.19 -5.38
CA LEU A 275 27.54 -23.10 -5.88
C LEU A 275 26.90 -21.75 -5.52
N ASP A 276 26.98 -21.32 -4.26
CA ASP A 276 26.41 -20.04 -3.80
C ASP A 276 27.00 -18.85 -4.57
N SER A 277 28.31 -18.86 -4.81
CA SER A 277 29.00 -17.80 -5.56
C SER A 277 28.56 -17.76 -7.03
N TYR A 278 28.42 -18.92 -7.66
CA TYR A 278 27.95 -19.07 -9.03
C TYR A 278 26.48 -18.65 -9.17
N LEU A 279 25.61 -19.13 -8.27
CA LEU A 279 24.20 -18.74 -8.23
C LEU A 279 24.04 -17.25 -7.96
N ALA A 280 24.85 -16.64 -7.09
CA ALA A 280 24.80 -15.20 -6.85
C ALA A 280 25.11 -14.40 -8.13
N LEU A 281 26.12 -14.80 -8.90
CA LEU A 281 26.46 -14.15 -10.18
C LEU A 281 25.35 -14.33 -11.22
N MET A 282 24.85 -15.56 -11.37
CA MET A 282 23.79 -15.88 -12.33
C MET A 282 22.46 -15.19 -11.99
N VAL A 283 22.07 -15.23 -10.72
CA VAL A 283 20.88 -14.53 -10.23
C VAL A 283 21.05 -13.02 -10.37
N ALA A 284 22.21 -12.44 -10.03
CA ALA A 284 22.44 -11.00 -10.19
C ALA A 284 22.25 -10.52 -11.64
N LYS A 285 22.68 -11.31 -12.64
CA LYS A 285 22.49 -10.98 -14.07
C LYS A 285 21.01 -11.04 -14.51
N HIS A 286 20.21 -11.91 -13.90
CA HIS A 286 18.81 -12.14 -14.24
C HIS A 286 17.82 -11.61 -13.18
N GLN A 287 18.31 -10.84 -12.21
CA GLN A 287 17.51 -10.37 -11.08
C GLN A 287 16.47 -9.35 -11.55
N LYS A 288 15.34 -9.29 -10.85
CA LYS A 288 14.42 -8.16 -10.98
C LYS A 288 15.15 -6.85 -10.62
N PRO A 289 14.89 -5.73 -11.33
CA PRO A 289 15.47 -4.45 -10.97
C PRO A 289 15.07 -4.06 -9.54
N SER A 290 15.99 -3.44 -8.81
CA SER A 290 15.73 -3.00 -7.44
C SER A 290 14.57 -2.01 -7.38
N ASN A 291 13.90 -1.86 -6.23
CA ASN A 291 12.81 -0.89 -6.08
C ASN A 291 13.27 0.56 -6.38
N VAL A 292 14.52 0.89 -6.08
CA VAL A 292 15.11 2.20 -6.39
C VAL A 292 15.26 2.35 -7.91
N THR A 293 15.75 1.31 -8.58
CA THR A 293 15.86 1.28 -10.05
C THR A 293 14.51 1.33 -10.73
N ARG A 294 13.48 0.68 -10.19
CA ARG A 294 12.13 0.62 -10.78
C ARG A 294 11.37 1.94 -10.67
N TYR A 295 11.49 2.61 -9.53
CA TYR A 295 10.80 3.87 -9.25
C TYR A 295 11.73 5.07 -9.34
N TRP A 296 12.83 4.95 -10.10
CA TRP A 296 13.86 6.00 -10.20
C TRP A 296 13.26 7.35 -10.61
N ILE A 297 12.27 7.38 -11.49
CA ILE A 297 11.56 8.60 -11.93
C ILE A 297 10.87 9.29 -10.76
N ARG A 298 10.21 8.52 -9.88
CA ARG A 298 9.54 9.08 -8.69
C ARG A 298 10.56 9.62 -7.70
N TYR A 299 11.68 8.92 -7.52
CA TYR A 299 12.74 9.37 -6.65
C TYR A 299 13.48 10.58 -7.20
N THR A 300 13.77 10.65 -8.50
CA THR A 300 14.41 11.82 -9.11
C THR A 300 13.47 13.01 -9.13
N CYS A 301 12.21 12.83 -9.52
CA CYS A 301 11.19 13.89 -9.45
C CYS A 301 10.98 14.36 -8.01
N GLY A 302 10.90 13.43 -7.06
CA GLY A 302 10.82 13.74 -5.63
C GLY A 302 12.06 14.46 -5.11
N ALA A 303 13.27 14.04 -5.49
CA ALA A 303 14.52 14.67 -5.08
C ALA A 303 14.67 16.07 -5.69
N VAL A 304 14.30 16.27 -6.96
CA VAL A 304 14.27 17.58 -7.60
C VAL A 304 13.24 18.48 -6.92
N GLY A 305 12.03 17.96 -6.67
CA GLY A 305 10.97 18.69 -5.97
C GLY A 305 11.39 19.08 -4.54
N LEU A 306 12.00 18.15 -3.79
CA LEU A 306 12.55 18.40 -2.47
C LEU A 306 13.71 19.38 -2.50
N SER A 307 14.56 19.33 -3.52
CA SER A 307 15.67 20.27 -3.69
C SER A 307 15.17 21.68 -3.97
N VAL A 308 14.22 21.84 -4.91
CA VAL A 308 13.58 23.14 -5.20
C VAL A 308 12.83 23.67 -3.98
N CYS A 309 12.08 22.80 -3.29
CA CYS A 309 11.37 23.16 -2.06
C CYS A 309 12.35 23.55 -0.94
N SER A 310 13.43 22.79 -0.74
CA SER A 310 14.46 23.10 0.26
C SER A 310 15.18 24.39 -0.07
N PHE A 311 15.51 24.65 -1.34
CA PHE A 311 16.12 25.90 -1.78
C PHE A 311 15.17 27.08 -1.58
N TRP A 312 13.89 26.92 -1.92
CA TRP A 312 12.85 27.92 -1.68
C TRP A 312 12.70 28.21 -0.18
N LEU A 313 12.60 27.17 0.64
CA LEU A 313 12.52 27.29 2.10
C LEU A 313 13.77 27.93 2.69
N LEU A 314 14.97 27.54 2.25
CA LEU A 314 16.23 28.11 2.74
C LEU A 314 16.34 29.59 2.37
N ARG A 315 15.91 29.97 1.16
CA ARG A 315 15.89 31.37 0.71
C ARG A 315 14.93 32.24 1.52
N HIS A 316 13.78 31.70 1.92
CA HIS A 316 12.78 32.40 2.74
C HIS A 316 12.94 32.17 4.25
N SER A 317 13.95 31.41 4.66
CA SER A 317 14.27 31.12 6.06
C SER A 317 15.29 32.12 6.61
N ARG A 318 15.25 32.27 7.94
CA ARG A 318 16.11 33.17 8.73
C ARG A 318 17.61 32.92 8.53
N LEU A 319 17.97 31.71 8.09
CA LEU A 319 19.34 31.31 7.77
C LEU A 319 19.95 32.08 6.58
N MET A 320 19.15 32.53 5.60
CA MET A 320 19.58 33.42 4.50
C MET A 320 19.13 34.88 4.69
N GLY A 321 18.65 35.23 5.89
CA GLY A 321 18.36 36.62 6.27
C GLY A 321 16.94 37.10 5.97
N SER A 322 16.03 36.25 5.49
CA SER A 322 14.61 36.60 5.37
C SER A 322 13.80 36.08 6.56
N SER A 323 12.88 36.89 7.08
CA SER A 323 11.94 36.52 8.15
C SER A 323 10.56 36.14 7.62
N ASP A 324 10.40 35.98 6.30
CA ASP A 324 9.11 35.74 5.64
C ASP A 324 8.38 34.51 6.19
N ILE A 325 9.09 33.40 6.44
CA ILE A 325 8.45 32.17 6.97
C ILE A 325 7.90 32.41 8.38
N ASP A 326 8.62 33.12 9.24
CA ASP A 326 8.17 33.42 10.60
C ASP A 326 6.96 34.37 10.58
N ILE A 327 6.94 35.31 9.62
CA ILE A 327 5.80 36.22 9.38
C ILE A 327 4.60 35.42 8.88
N TRP A 328 4.75 34.56 7.87
CA TRP A 328 3.66 33.74 7.34
C TRP A 328 3.10 32.76 8.36
N ILE A 329 3.94 32.16 9.21
CA ILE A 329 3.47 31.27 10.28
C ILE A 329 2.67 32.07 11.32
N ARG A 330 3.14 33.27 11.68
CA ARG A 330 2.42 34.16 12.60
C ARG A 330 1.10 34.62 12.00
N GLU A 331 1.11 35.06 10.75
CA GLU A 331 -0.06 35.53 10.02
C GLU A 331 -1.07 34.41 9.75
N ALA A 332 -0.62 33.19 9.47
CA ALA A 332 -1.48 32.02 9.36
C ALA A 332 -2.11 31.64 10.71
N LYS A 333 -1.34 31.75 11.81
CA LYS A 333 -1.86 31.53 13.17
C LYS A 333 -2.88 32.61 13.53
N GLU A 334 -2.56 33.88 13.31
CA GLU A 334 -3.44 35.02 13.58
C GLU A 334 -4.71 34.94 12.72
N SER A 335 -4.59 34.57 11.44
CA SER A 335 -5.73 34.36 10.54
C SER A 335 -6.60 33.17 10.96
N THR A 336 -6.01 32.08 11.45
CA THR A 336 -6.78 30.93 11.95
C THR A 336 -7.51 31.27 13.24
N VAL A 337 -6.86 32.02 14.14
CA VAL A 337 -7.47 32.48 15.40
C VAL A 337 -8.58 33.51 15.13
N SER A 338 -8.34 34.50 14.26
CA SER A 338 -9.37 35.47 13.85
C SER A 338 -10.52 34.78 13.14
N PHE A 339 -10.27 33.87 12.19
CA PHE A 339 -11.34 33.11 11.55
C PHE A 339 -12.18 32.32 12.57
N PHE A 340 -11.54 31.65 13.54
CA PHE A 340 -12.25 30.90 14.57
C PHE A 340 -13.06 31.83 15.50
N ASN A 341 -12.47 32.94 15.93
CA ASN A 341 -13.14 33.88 16.82
C ASN A 341 -14.31 34.58 16.11
N ASP A 342 -14.09 35.06 14.88
CA ASP A 342 -15.05 35.87 14.13
C ASP A 342 -16.16 35.02 13.50
N HIS A 343 -15.88 33.79 13.05
CA HIS A 343 -16.87 32.95 12.36
C HIS A 343 -17.44 31.80 13.21
N VAL A 344 -16.81 31.42 14.33
CA VAL A 344 -17.29 30.31 15.18
C VAL A 344 -17.64 30.80 16.58
N GLU A 345 -16.76 31.52 17.26
CA GLU A 345 -17.00 31.94 18.65
C GLU A 345 -18.03 33.06 18.77
N GLN A 346 -17.85 34.18 18.05
CA GLN A 346 -18.75 35.33 18.11
C GLN A 346 -20.20 35.00 17.71
N PRO A 347 -20.46 34.26 16.61
CA PRO A 347 -21.83 33.90 16.25
C PRO A 347 -22.47 32.94 17.27
N LEU A 348 -21.70 31.99 17.83
CA LEU A 348 -22.22 31.08 18.86
C LEU A 348 -22.54 31.79 20.17
N LEU A 349 -21.70 32.75 20.59
CA LEU A 349 -21.95 33.57 21.77
C LEU A 349 -23.15 34.51 21.57
N ALA A 350 -23.25 35.16 20.41
CA ALA A 350 -24.39 36.01 20.07
C ALA A 350 -25.71 35.21 20.05
N ILE A 351 -25.74 34.05 19.38
CA ILE A 351 -26.92 33.16 19.38
C ILE A 351 -27.23 32.66 20.79
N ARG A 352 -26.22 32.29 21.58
CA ARG A 352 -26.42 31.86 22.96
C ARG A 352 -27.05 32.97 23.79
N ASP A 353 -26.45 34.16 23.78
CA ASP A 353 -26.87 35.27 24.62
C ASP A 353 -28.24 35.77 24.18
N GLU A 354 -28.50 35.87 22.88
CA GLU A 354 -29.79 36.29 22.34
C GLU A 354 -30.91 35.25 22.61
N LEU A 355 -30.61 33.95 22.52
CA LEU A 355 -31.56 32.91 22.93
C LEU A 355 -31.81 32.97 24.44
N LEU A 356 -30.76 33.10 25.25
CA LEU A 356 -30.88 33.22 26.70
C LEU A 356 -31.69 34.45 27.10
N ASP A 357 -31.45 35.58 26.46
CA ASP A 357 -32.15 36.84 26.72
C ASP A 357 -33.59 36.79 26.20
N THR A 358 -33.85 36.09 25.09
CA THR A 358 -35.20 35.81 24.59
C THR A 358 -35.98 34.92 25.56
N PHE A 359 -35.37 33.87 26.12
CA PHE A 359 -35.99 33.06 27.16
C PHE A 359 -36.24 33.86 28.44
N LYS A 360 -35.30 34.73 28.82
CA LYS A 360 -35.41 35.59 30.02
C LYS A 360 -36.47 36.68 29.86
N LYS A 361 -36.58 37.29 28.67
CA LYS A 361 -37.59 38.31 28.32
C LYS A 361 -38.97 37.71 28.08
N ARG A 362 -39.07 36.50 27.51
CA ARG A 362 -40.37 35.79 27.39
C ARG A 362 -41.01 35.49 28.74
N GLN A 363 -40.20 35.34 29.79
CA GLN A 363 -40.66 35.20 31.17
C GLN A 363 -40.95 36.55 31.86
N LYS A 364 -40.53 37.67 31.25
CA LYS A 364 -40.71 39.05 31.73
C LYS A 364 -41.69 39.89 30.88
N GLY A 365 -42.18 39.36 29.75
CA GLY A 365 -43.13 40.00 28.81
C GLY A 365 -44.56 40.15 29.33
N VAL A 366 -44.80 39.94 30.62
CA VAL A 366 -46.08 40.23 31.28
C VAL A 366 -46.16 41.71 31.70
N MET A 367 -45.05 42.47 31.63
CA MET A 367 -44.95 43.84 32.14
C MET A 367 -45.16 44.94 31.08
N ASP A 368 -45.56 44.59 29.85
CA ASP A 368 -46.03 45.55 28.83
C ASP A 368 -47.57 45.58 28.72
N MET A 369 -48.22 44.53 29.24
CA MET A 369 -49.68 44.41 29.30
C MET A 369 -50.31 45.39 30.31
N GLU A 370 -49.51 45.89 31.25
CA GLU A 370 -49.93 46.85 32.27
C GLU A 370 -49.93 48.27 31.73
N GLU A 371 -48.95 48.65 30.90
CA GLU A 371 -48.93 49.95 30.21
C GLU A 371 -50.01 50.03 29.13
N VAL A 372 -50.27 48.94 28.40
CA VAL A 372 -51.38 48.84 27.43
C VAL A 372 -52.74 48.87 28.14
N LYS A 373 -52.87 48.26 29.32
CA LYS A 373 -54.11 48.37 30.13
C LYS A 373 -54.32 49.77 30.67
N LEU A 374 -53.27 50.44 31.16
CA LEU A 374 -53.36 51.81 31.68
C LEU A 374 -53.73 52.83 30.59
N THR A 375 -53.23 52.64 29.37
CA THR A 375 -53.62 53.48 28.22
C THR A 375 -55.02 53.16 27.72
N SER A 376 -55.43 51.89 27.70
CA SER A 376 -56.80 51.47 27.39
C SER A 376 -57.82 52.05 28.38
N ASP A 377 -57.53 52.00 29.69
CA ASP A 377 -58.39 52.56 30.74
C ASP A 377 -58.51 54.07 30.65
N SER A 378 -57.41 54.76 30.28
CA SER A 378 -57.42 56.21 30.06
C SER A 378 -58.29 56.60 28.85
N LEU A 379 -58.20 55.82 27.76
CA LEU A 379 -59.02 56.01 26.56
C LEU A 379 -60.50 55.77 26.86
N HIS A 380 -60.82 54.71 27.59
CA HIS A 380 -62.18 54.37 28.00
C HIS A 380 -62.82 55.49 28.84
N ARG A 381 -62.07 56.03 29.83
CA ARG A 381 -62.53 57.18 30.64
C ARG A 381 -62.72 58.45 29.82
N MET A 382 -61.87 58.68 28.82
CA MET A 382 -61.97 59.85 27.95
C MET A 382 -63.18 59.76 27.01
N LEU A 383 -63.48 58.57 26.49
CA LEU A 383 -64.65 58.32 25.67
C LEU A 383 -65.95 58.43 26.47
N LEU A 384 -65.98 57.94 27.71
CA LEU A 384 -67.13 58.09 28.62
C LEU A 384 -67.41 59.56 28.96
N ALA A 385 -66.37 60.30 29.36
CA ALA A 385 -66.52 61.72 29.70
C ALA A 385 -67.00 62.56 28.51
N PHE A 386 -66.59 62.20 27.29
CA PHE A 386 -67.02 62.89 26.08
C PHE A 386 -68.48 62.57 25.73
N SER A 387 -68.88 61.30 25.81
CA SER A 387 -70.24 60.88 25.45
C SER A 387 -71.31 61.45 26.40
N GLU A 388 -71.02 61.54 27.70
CA GLU A 388 -71.90 62.19 28.70
C GLU A 388 -72.06 63.70 28.44
N GLN A 389 -70.96 64.37 28.07
CA GLN A 389 -70.95 65.81 27.85
C GLN A 389 -71.73 66.20 26.57
N THR A 390 -71.71 65.36 25.53
CA THR A 390 -72.38 65.64 24.25
C THR A 390 -73.89 65.33 24.25
N LYS A 391 -74.36 64.37 25.05
CA LYS A 391 -75.80 63.99 25.11
C LYS A 391 -76.57 64.57 26.30
N GLY A 392 -75.89 65.02 27.35
CA GLY A 392 -76.54 65.64 28.51
C GLY A 392 -77.31 64.69 29.44
N GLU A 393 -77.09 63.37 29.32
CA GLU A 393 -77.56 62.33 30.25
C GLU A 393 -76.41 61.38 30.61
N ALA A 394 -76.41 60.86 31.84
CA ALA A 394 -75.39 59.95 32.35
C ALA A 394 -75.52 58.55 31.74
N PHE A 395 -74.43 58.02 31.20
CA PHE A 395 -74.38 56.66 30.64
C PHE A 395 -73.95 55.65 31.72
N PRO A 396 -74.46 54.41 31.72
CA PRO A 396 -73.98 53.39 32.64
C PRO A 396 -72.53 52.98 32.30
N GLU A 397 -71.71 52.78 33.34
CA GLU A 397 -70.25 52.53 33.33
C GLU A 397 -69.78 51.28 32.53
N ASN A 398 -70.71 50.52 31.91
CA ASN A 398 -70.47 49.30 31.14
C ASN A 398 -71.04 49.37 29.70
N ALA A 399 -70.92 50.52 29.04
CA ALA A 399 -71.32 50.67 27.64
C ALA A 399 -70.19 50.23 26.68
N SER A 400 -70.55 49.71 25.50
CA SER A 400 -69.62 49.22 24.47
C SER A 400 -68.79 50.37 23.87
N ASP A 401 -67.45 50.25 23.94
CA ASP A 401 -66.50 51.22 23.35
C ASP A 401 -66.77 51.53 21.88
N GLN A 402 -67.32 50.56 21.15
CA GLN A 402 -67.65 50.68 19.73
C GLN A 402 -68.78 51.67 19.47
N GLU A 403 -69.81 51.67 20.32
CA GLU A 403 -71.00 52.55 20.18
C GLU A 403 -70.67 53.99 20.59
N MET A 404 -69.84 54.14 21.63
CA MET A 404 -69.33 55.46 22.06
C MET A 404 -68.42 56.08 21.00
N LEU A 405 -67.58 55.28 20.33
CA LEU A 405 -66.72 55.76 19.26
C LEU A 405 -67.53 56.20 18.02
N GLU A 406 -68.63 55.51 17.70
CA GLU A 406 -69.50 55.88 16.57
C GLU A 406 -70.22 57.22 16.79
N ILE A 407 -70.63 57.51 18.03
CA ILE A 407 -71.20 58.81 18.43
C ILE A 407 -70.16 59.94 18.30
N VAL A 408 -68.91 59.68 18.71
CA VAL A 408 -67.79 60.62 18.55
C VAL A 408 -67.51 60.86 17.06
N MET A 409 -67.51 59.82 16.23
CA MET A 409 -67.28 59.91 14.79
C MET A 409 -68.39 60.66 14.04
N LEU A 410 -69.67 60.43 14.38
CA LEU A 410 -70.80 61.14 13.79
C LEU A 410 -70.77 62.65 14.11
N ARG A 411 -70.35 63.02 15.32
CA ARG A 411 -70.23 64.44 15.71
C ARG A 411 -68.98 65.09 15.11
N TYR A 412 -67.88 64.35 15.05
CA TYR A 412 -66.65 64.75 14.38
C TYR A 412 -66.91 65.10 12.91
N GLU A 413 -67.67 64.25 12.20
CA GLU A 413 -68.04 64.48 10.79
C GLU A 413 -68.90 65.72 10.59
N LYS A 414 -69.83 66.00 11.52
CA LYS A 414 -70.69 67.18 11.49
C LYS A 414 -69.95 68.48 11.82
N GLU A 415 -68.96 68.43 12.70
CA GLU A 415 -68.17 69.60 13.13
C GLU A 415 -66.95 69.88 12.23
N LEU A 416 -66.55 68.91 11.39
CA LEU A 416 -65.52 69.05 10.36
C LEU A 416 -65.91 69.99 9.22
N VAL A 417 -67.20 70.29 9.06
CA VAL A 417 -67.73 71.18 8.01
C VAL A 417 -67.21 72.62 8.18
N HIS A 418 -66.87 73.05 9.40
CA HIS A 418 -66.27 74.36 9.68
C HIS A 418 -65.02 74.26 10.59
N PRO A 419 -63.87 73.87 10.02
CA PRO A 419 -62.71 73.40 10.79
C PRO A 419 -62.03 74.47 11.65
N ILE A 420 -62.07 75.76 11.26
CA ILE A 420 -61.36 76.83 11.98
C ILE A 420 -62.22 77.42 13.11
N GLN A 421 -63.54 77.47 12.93
CA GLN A 421 -64.46 78.04 13.94
C GLN A 421 -64.76 77.06 15.07
N ASN A 422 -64.94 75.76 14.76
CA ASN A 422 -65.24 74.74 15.76
C ASN A 422 -64.03 74.27 16.57
N LEU A 423 -62.82 74.42 16.04
CA LEU A 423 -61.58 74.08 16.77
C LEU A 423 -61.28 75.09 17.89
N LEU A 424 -61.81 76.31 17.80
CA LEU A 424 -61.63 77.38 18.78
C LEU A 424 -62.75 77.48 19.84
N HIS A 425 -63.94 76.92 19.56
CA HIS A 425 -65.11 77.02 20.46
C HIS A 425 -65.75 75.67 20.84
N GLY A 426 -65.21 74.51 20.42
CA GLY A 426 -65.88 73.21 20.63
C GLY A 426 -65.01 71.96 20.61
N GLU A 427 -65.68 70.85 20.94
CA GLU A 427 -65.22 69.50 21.31
C GLU A 427 -64.39 68.74 20.25
N LEU A 428 -64.25 69.28 19.03
CA LEU A 428 -63.45 68.73 17.92
C LEU A 428 -61.98 68.48 18.29
N ALA A 429 -61.36 69.36 19.08
CA ALA A 429 -59.97 69.21 19.50
C ALA A 429 -59.74 67.95 20.36
N ARG A 430 -60.74 67.52 21.14
CA ARG A 430 -60.66 66.30 21.96
C ARG A 430 -60.83 65.04 21.12
N ALA A 431 -61.74 65.04 20.14
CA ALA A 431 -61.89 63.92 19.20
C ALA A 431 -60.61 63.68 18.38
N LEU A 432 -59.96 64.77 17.94
CA LEU A 432 -58.66 64.71 17.25
C LEU A 432 -57.54 64.18 18.17
N LEU A 433 -57.54 64.57 19.45
CA LEU A 433 -56.58 64.06 20.44
C LEU A 433 -56.74 62.55 20.65
N ILE A 434 -57.97 62.07 20.76
CA ILE A 434 -58.30 60.63 20.88
C ILE A 434 -57.78 59.87 19.65
N GLN A 435 -57.98 60.41 18.45
CA GLN A 435 -57.52 59.77 17.22
C GLN A 435 -55.99 59.71 17.12
N VAL A 436 -55.28 60.76 17.57
CA VAL A 436 -53.81 60.76 17.63
C VAL A 436 -53.30 59.74 18.66
N GLN A 437 -53.97 59.60 19.81
CA GLN A 437 -53.61 58.61 20.81
C GLN A 437 -53.86 57.18 20.31
N LYS A 438 -54.96 56.94 19.60
CA LYS A 438 -55.23 55.64 18.97
C LYS A 438 -54.20 55.29 17.89
N LEU A 439 -53.86 56.25 17.03
CA LEU A 439 -52.83 56.06 16.01
C LEU A 439 -51.46 55.78 16.63
N LYS A 440 -51.10 56.47 17.71
CA LYS A 440 -49.85 56.23 18.42
C LYS A 440 -49.79 54.80 18.98
N LEU A 441 -50.89 54.33 19.58
CA LEU A 441 -50.98 52.97 20.12
C LEU A 441 -50.90 51.90 19.01
N ASP A 442 -51.55 52.14 17.87
CA ASP A 442 -51.49 51.21 16.73
C ASP A 442 -50.08 51.18 16.10
N ILE A 443 -49.35 52.32 16.08
CA ILE A 443 -47.95 52.37 15.64
C ILE A 443 -47.02 51.66 16.64
N GLU A 444 -47.22 51.85 17.95
CA GLU A 444 -46.44 51.17 18.98
C GLU A 444 -46.64 49.65 18.93
N MET A 445 -47.88 49.19 18.70
CA MET A 445 -48.18 47.77 18.53
C MET A 445 -47.55 47.19 17.26
N ALA A 446 -47.63 47.90 16.13
CA ALA A 446 -46.97 47.48 14.88
C ALA A 446 -45.43 47.50 15.00
N MET A 447 -44.87 48.41 15.79
CA MET A 447 -43.43 48.50 16.05
C MET A 447 -42.91 47.29 16.85
N LEU A 448 -43.72 46.77 17.79
CA LEU A 448 -43.39 45.55 18.53
C LEU A 448 -43.39 44.30 17.63
N GLU A 449 -44.33 44.19 16.70
CA GLU A 449 -44.35 43.09 15.72
C GLU A 449 -43.18 43.16 14.72
N LEU A 450 -42.80 44.37 14.31
CA LEU A 450 -41.63 44.60 13.44
C LEU A 450 -40.30 44.26 14.13
N ASP A 451 -40.13 44.60 15.41
CA ASP A 451 -38.92 44.24 16.18
C ASP A 451 -38.76 42.71 16.25
N GLN A 452 -39.86 41.97 16.38
CA GLN A 452 -39.84 40.51 16.41
C GLN A 452 -39.48 39.89 15.05
N ILE A 453 -39.92 40.48 13.93
CA ILE A 453 -39.58 40.01 12.58
C ILE A 453 -38.13 40.36 12.20
N LEU A 454 -37.66 41.56 12.55
CA LEU A 454 -36.27 41.98 12.30
C LEU A 454 -35.29 41.10 13.06
N ARG A 455 -35.58 40.78 14.32
CA ARG A 455 -34.73 39.93 15.16
C ARG A 455 -34.68 38.47 14.66
N ALA A 456 -35.81 37.94 14.18
CA ALA A 456 -35.84 36.61 13.55
C ALA A 456 -35.01 36.53 12.26
N ASN A 457 -34.96 37.63 11.47
CA ASN A 457 -34.12 37.70 10.28
C ASN A 457 -32.63 37.82 10.62
N GLU A 458 -32.27 38.60 11.64
CA GLU A 458 -30.89 38.75 12.08
C GLU A 458 -30.27 37.41 12.50
N ILE A 459 -31.00 36.61 13.29
CA ILE A 459 -30.56 35.27 13.69
C ILE A 459 -30.38 34.34 12.48
N ASN A 460 -31.30 34.41 11.49
CA ASN A 460 -31.21 33.57 10.30
C ASN A 460 -29.98 33.91 9.44
N PHE A 461 -29.66 35.21 9.29
CA PHE A 461 -28.45 35.65 8.59
C PHE A 461 -27.17 35.27 9.34
N ALA A 462 -27.15 35.36 10.67
CA ALA A 462 -26.02 34.93 11.50
C ALA A 462 -25.74 33.43 11.36
N ILE A 463 -26.79 32.59 11.37
CA ILE A 463 -26.66 31.13 11.17
C ILE A 463 -26.19 30.81 9.74
N LEU A 464 -26.71 31.52 8.73
CA LEU A 464 -26.33 31.30 7.34
C LEU A 464 -24.85 31.65 7.08
N ALA A 465 -24.32 32.67 7.74
CA ALA A 465 -22.91 33.06 7.66
C ALA A 465 -21.95 32.06 8.36
N ALA A 466 -22.40 31.38 9.43
CA ALA A 466 -21.57 30.44 10.21
C ALA A 466 -21.49 29.02 9.59
N LEU A 467 -22.46 28.62 8.77
CA LEU A 467 -22.54 27.27 8.19
C LEU A 467 -21.31 26.87 7.36
N PRO A 468 -20.78 27.69 6.44
CA PRO A 468 -19.60 27.33 5.65
C PRO A 468 -18.35 27.08 6.52
N ALA A 469 -18.14 27.89 7.55
CA ALA A 469 -17.02 27.74 8.48
C ALA A 469 -17.12 26.43 9.29
N PHE A 470 -18.33 26.06 9.70
CA PHE A 470 -18.59 24.81 10.40
C PHE A 470 -18.25 23.59 9.52
N PHE A 471 -18.71 23.55 8.26
CA PHE A 471 -18.40 22.43 7.35
C PHE A 471 -16.91 22.32 7.02
N LEU A 472 -16.22 23.43 6.83
CA LEU A 472 -14.77 23.44 6.59
C LEU A 472 -14.00 22.88 7.79
N SER A 473 -14.35 23.29 9.02
CA SER A 473 -13.71 22.77 10.23
C SER A 473 -13.96 21.27 10.45
N LEU A 474 -15.18 20.79 10.18
CA LEU A 474 -15.52 19.37 10.27
C LEU A 474 -14.75 18.54 9.22
N GLY A 475 -14.65 19.04 7.99
CA GLY A 475 -13.86 18.40 6.93
C GLY A 475 -12.38 18.26 7.31
N LEU A 476 -11.81 19.28 7.96
CA LEU A 476 -10.42 19.29 8.42
C LEU A 476 -10.19 18.28 9.55
N ILE A 477 -11.11 18.18 10.51
CA ILE A 477 -11.07 17.18 11.58
C ILE A 477 -11.17 15.75 11.01
N VAL A 478 -12.06 15.52 10.04
CA VAL A 478 -12.19 14.21 9.38
C VAL A 478 -10.91 13.85 8.63
N ALA A 479 -10.27 14.79 7.93
CA ALA A 479 -9.02 14.56 7.21
C ALA A 479 -7.85 14.21 8.15
N VAL A 480 -7.70 14.94 9.27
CA VAL A 480 -6.68 14.65 10.29
C VAL A 480 -6.92 13.29 10.93
N ARG A 481 -8.18 12.96 11.25
CA ARG A 481 -8.55 11.66 11.81
C ARG A 481 -8.31 10.52 10.82
N ALA A 482 -8.54 10.74 9.52
CA ALA A 482 -8.26 9.78 8.47
C ALA A 482 -6.75 9.52 8.31
N TRP A 483 -5.93 10.57 8.38
CA TRP A 483 -4.46 10.43 8.39
C TRP A 483 -3.99 9.62 9.61
N PHE A 484 -4.46 9.94 10.81
CA PHE A 484 -4.10 9.18 12.03
C PHE A 484 -4.59 7.73 12.00
N ARG A 485 -5.72 7.45 11.33
CA ARG A 485 -6.26 6.08 11.14
C ARG A 485 -5.57 5.28 10.02
N GLN A 486 -4.47 5.77 9.45
CA GLN A 486 -3.71 5.07 8.41
C GLN A 486 -3.00 3.77 8.89
N ASP A 487 -3.17 3.40 10.17
CA ASP A 487 -2.86 2.07 10.73
C ASP A 487 -3.72 0.93 10.14
N THR A 488 -4.76 1.23 9.35
CA THR A 488 -5.45 0.25 8.48
C THR A 488 -4.53 -0.49 7.50
N LYS A 489 -3.29 0.01 7.26
CA LYS A 489 -2.24 -0.75 6.56
C LYS A 489 -1.85 -2.05 7.29
N ALA A 490 -1.97 -2.12 8.62
CA ALA A 490 -1.71 -3.34 9.39
C ALA A 490 -2.80 -4.40 9.15
N GLU A 491 -4.07 -3.99 9.09
CA GLU A 491 -5.19 -4.88 8.75
C GLU A 491 -5.09 -5.40 7.30
N GLY A 492 -4.67 -4.53 6.36
CA GLY A 492 -4.40 -4.92 4.97
C GLY A 492 -3.25 -5.93 4.84
N ARG A 493 -2.17 -5.76 5.62
CA ARG A 493 -1.05 -6.72 5.67
C ARG A 493 -1.48 -8.08 6.21
N GLY A 494 -2.37 -8.12 7.20
CA GLY A 494 -2.96 -9.35 7.71
C GLY A 494 -3.73 -10.11 6.63
N ARG A 495 -4.63 -9.43 5.92
CA ARG A 495 -5.42 -10.03 4.81
C ARG A 495 -4.54 -10.57 3.69
N ILE A 496 -3.52 -9.82 3.27
CA ILE A 496 -2.58 -10.27 2.23
C ILE A 496 -1.81 -11.52 2.69
N ALA A 497 -1.34 -11.56 3.93
CA ALA A 497 -0.65 -12.73 4.48
C ALA A 497 -1.56 -13.96 4.62
N HIS A 498 -2.87 -13.77 4.87
CA HIS A 498 -3.85 -14.85 4.81
C HIS A 498 -4.01 -15.39 3.39
N ILE A 499 -4.18 -14.51 2.40
CA ILE A 499 -4.31 -14.92 0.99
C ILE A 499 -3.05 -15.66 0.53
N GLN A 500 -1.85 -15.17 0.87
CA GLN A 500 -0.59 -15.82 0.53
C GLN A 500 -0.48 -17.25 1.09
N ARG A 501 -0.89 -17.47 2.36
CA ARG A 501 -0.91 -18.82 2.96
C ARG A 501 -1.83 -19.78 2.21
N ARG A 502 -3.00 -19.31 1.77
CA ARG A 502 -3.95 -20.13 0.99
C ARG A 502 -3.42 -20.45 -0.40
N LEU A 503 -2.82 -19.46 -1.07
CA LEU A 503 -2.19 -19.68 -2.37
C LEU A 503 -1.04 -20.71 -2.29
N LEU A 504 -0.29 -20.76 -1.19
CA LEU A 504 0.73 -21.80 -0.98
C LEU A 504 0.14 -23.21 -0.91
N ILE A 505 -1.05 -23.39 -0.32
CA ILE A 505 -1.72 -24.70 -0.27
C ILE A 505 -2.19 -25.13 -1.65
N VAL A 506 -2.77 -24.20 -2.41
CA VAL A 506 -3.17 -24.45 -3.80
C VAL A 506 -1.95 -24.82 -4.66
N GLU A 507 -0.82 -24.15 -4.45
CA GLU A 507 0.43 -24.51 -5.13
C GLU A 507 0.94 -25.89 -4.72
N ILE A 508 0.83 -26.26 -3.44
CA ILE A 508 1.15 -27.62 -2.95
C ILE A 508 0.25 -28.66 -3.61
N GLU A 509 -1.06 -28.44 -3.69
CA GLU A 509 -2.00 -29.34 -4.35
C GLU A 509 -1.65 -29.52 -5.84
N LYS A 510 -1.41 -28.41 -6.55
CA LYS A 510 -1.03 -28.42 -7.97
C LYS A 510 0.29 -29.15 -8.21
N THR A 511 1.29 -28.90 -7.38
CA THR A 511 2.61 -29.57 -7.51
C THR A 511 2.51 -31.06 -7.22
N ILE A 512 1.66 -31.50 -6.28
CA ILE A 512 1.37 -32.92 -6.04
C ILE A 512 0.72 -33.57 -7.27
N MET A 513 -0.28 -32.92 -7.88
CA MET A 513 -0.92 -33.43 -9.10
C MET A 513 0.04 -33.51 -10.28
N GLN A 514 0.87 -32.48 -10.48
CA GLN A 514 1.87 -32.44 -11.53
C GLN A 514 2.97 -33.50 -11.33
N TYR A 515 3.42 -33.70 -10.09
CA TYR A 515 4.34 -34.80 -9.75
C TYR A 515 3.78 -36.15 -10.19
N GLN A 516 2.51 -36.44 -9.84
CA GLN A 516 1.86 -37.68 -10.25
C GLN A 516 1.75 -37.81 -11.77
N ALA A 517 1.36 -36.74 -12.46
CA ALA A 517 1.22 -36.75 -13.91
C ALA A 517 2.55 -37.06 -14.63
N TYR A 518 3.66 -36.47 -14.18
CA TYR A 518 4.99 -36.77 -14.75
C TYR A 518 5.49 -38.17 -14.38
N PHE A 519 5.17 -38.63 -13.17
CA PHE A 519 5.49 -39.99 -12.73
C PHE A 519 4.78 -41.04 -13.60
N ASP A 520 3.49 -40.84 -13.88
CA ASP A 520 2.69 -41.73 -14.73
C ASP A 520 3.14 -41.72 -16.20
N GLN A 521 3.72 -40.61 -16.67
CA GLN A 521 4.29 -40.47 -18.02
C GLN A 521 5.71 -41.05 -18.15
N GLY A 522 6.35 -41.48 -17.05
CA GLY A 522 7.72 -41.97 -17.05
C GLY A 522 8.79 -40.88 -17.19
N LEU A 523 8.43 -39.60 -17.01
CA LEU A 523 9.37 -38.47 -17.08
C LEU A 523 10.03 -38.26 -15.70
N GLU A 524 11.02 -39.10 -15.38
CA GLU A 524 11.60 -39.16 -14.03
C GLU A 524 12.26 -37.83 -13.58
N ASN A 525 13.01 -37.16 -14.45
CA ASN A 525 13.66 -35.89 -14.11
C ASN A 525 12.64 -34.78 -13.80
N ASP A 526 11.55 -34.71 -14.57
CA ASP A 526 10.49 -33.72 -14.35
C ASP A 526 9.69 -34.03 -13.09
N ALA A 527 9.42 -35.30 -12.81
CA ALA A 527 8.82 -35.73 -11.55
C ALA A 527 9.71 -35.36 -10.35
N GLN A 528 11.01 -35.62 -10.42
CA GLN A 528 11.96 -35.23 -9.37
C GLN A 528 12.00 -33.70 -9.18
N CYS A 529 11.97 -32.93 -10.27
CA CYS A 529 11.85 -31.47 -10.20
C CYS A 529 10.59 -31.04 -9.45
N MET A 530 9.43 -31.60 -9.80
CA MET A 530 8.16 -31.28 -9.14
C MET A 530 8.16 -31.68 -7.65
N PHE A 531 8.78 -32.81 -7.30
CA PHE A 531 8.94 -33.21 -5.91
C PHE A 531 9.83 -32.24 -5.12
N GLY A 532 10.93 -31.75 -5.71
CA GLY A 532 11.79 -30.76 -5.08
C GLY A 532 11.07 -29.44 -4.82
N LEU A 533 10.23 -29.02 -5.76
CA LEU A 533 9.37 -27.83 -5.59
C LEU A 533 8.30 -28.03 -4.52
N LEU A 534 7.76 -29.24 -4.39
CA LEU A 534 6.85 -29.59 -3.30
C LEU A 534 7.54 -29.40 -1.95
N ILE A 535 8.77 -29.90 -1.77
CA ILE A 535 9.55 -29.70 -0.53
C ILE A 535 9.75 -28.21 -0.24
N TYR A 536 10.10 -27.41 -1.26
CA TYR A 536 10.21 -25.96 -1.13
C TYR A 536 8.89 -25.28 -0.73
N CYS A 537 7.77 -25.66 -1.36
CA CYS A 537 6.47 -25.08 -1.03
C CYS A 537 6.03 -25.44 0.39
N LEU A 538 6.34 -26.67 0.83
CA LEU A 538 6.10 -27.11 2.21
C LEU A 538 6.95 -26.33 3.22
N ASP A 539 8.21 -26.02 2.90
CA ASP A 539 9.04 -25.16 3.75
C ASP A 539 8.49 -23.72 3.83
N CYS A 540 8.06 -23.16 2.69
CA CYS A 540 7.41 -21.86 2.65
C CYS A 540 6.13 -21.84 3.50
N LEU A 541 5.29 -22.87 3.40
CA LEU A 541 4.08 -23.02 4.19
C LEU A 541 4.41 -23.15 5.68
N TYR A 542 5.40 -23.96 6.03
CA TYR A 542 5.88 -24.12 7.40
C TYR A 542 6.26 -22.78 8.02
N HIS A 543 7.03 -21.96 7.29
CA HIS A 543 7.42 -20.62 7.74
C HIS A 543 6.24 -19.65 7.84
N ALA A 544 5.36 -19.64 6.83
CA ALA A 544 4.24 -18.72 6.77
C ALA A 544 3.22 -18.95 7.90
N VAL A 545 3.01 -20.21 8.29
CA VAL A 545 1.95 -20.56 9.25
C VAL A 545 2.45 -20.63 10.71
N ARG A 546 3.74 -20.89 10.93
CA ARG A 546 4.32 -21.12 12.27
C ARG A 546 3.97 -20.09 13.34
N ARG A 547 4.00 -18.79 13.02
CA ARG A 547 3.69 -17.74 14.01
C ARG A 547 2.21 -17.77 14.42
N HIS A 548 1.31 -17.97 13.45
CA HIS A 548 -0.13 -17.93 13.69
C HIS A 548 -0.63 -19.22 14.35
N ALA A 549 -0.21 -20.38 13.84
CA ALA A 549 -0.59 -21.68 14.42
C ALA A 549 -0.06 -21.88 15.86
N LYS A 550 1.05 -21.21 16.23
CA LYS A 550 1.51 -21.18 17.62
C LYS A 550 0.62 -20.32 18.52
N ALA A 551 0.05 -19.25 17.98
CA ALA A 551 -0.87 -18.39 18.73
C ALA A 551 -2.23 -19.05 18.93
N THR A 552 -2.69 -19.87 17.98
CA THR A 552 -3.96 -20.63 18.07
C THR A 552 -3.83 -21.97 18.79
N GLY A 553 -2.60 -22.47 19.02
CA GLY A 553 -2.36 -23.78 19.63
C GLY A 553 -2.40 -24.96 18.66
N GLU A 554 -2.68 -24.73 17.38
CA GLU A 554 -2.82 -25.75 16.34
C GLU A 554 -1.47 -26.28 15.79
N TRP A 555 -0.36 -25.65 16.19
CA TRP A 555 0.95 -25.87 15.58
C TRP A 555 1.41 -27.32 15.54
N GLN A 556 1.10 -28.12 16.57
CA GLN A 556 1.59 -29.50 16.67
C GLN A 556 0.95 -30.41 15.61
N CYS A 557 -0.37 -30.33 15.45
CA CYS A 557 -1.11 -31.08 14.44
C CYS A 557 -0.73 -30.62 13.02
N LEU A 558 -0.74 -29.30 12.80
CA LEU A 558 -0.41 -28.75 11.48
C LEU A 558 1.03 -29.07 11.07
N LYS A 559 1.98 -29.02 12.02
CA LYS A 559 3.37 -29.41 11.76
C LYS A 559 3.46 -30.86 11.31
N GLN A 560 2.72 -31.78 11.94
CA GLN A 560 2.72 -33.18 11.55
C GLN A 560 2.14 -33.38 10.15
N ASP A 561 1.02 -32.71 9.86
CA ASP A 561 0.39 -32.75 8.53
C ASP A 561 1.36 -32.26 7.42
N ILE A 562 2.07 -31.16 7.66
CA ILE A 562 3.08 -30.64 6.71
C ILE A 562 4.23 -31.64 6.52
N ILE A 563 4.69 -32.30 7.59
CA ILE A 563 5.76 -33.31 7.51
C ILE A 563 5.29 -34.55 6.73
N ASP A 564 4.06 -34.99 6.95
CA ASP A 564 3.50 -36.15 6.28
C ASP A 564 3.37 -35.92 4.76
N LEU A 565 3.07 -34.70 4.32
CA LEU A 565 3.05 -34.33 2.90
C LEU A 565 4.43 -34.45 2.23
N GLY A 566 5.50 -34.16 2.97
CA GLY A 566 6.88 -34.21 2.47
C GLY A 566 7.45 -35.62 2.33
N ARG A 567 6.84 -36.63 2.95
CA ARG A 567 7.37 -38.01 2.91
C ARG A 567 7.30 -38.60 1.49
N PRO A 568 8.41 -39.16 0.96
CA PRO A 568 8.47 -39.62 -0.43
C PRO A 568 7.62 -40.88 -0.68
N GLY A 569 7.51 -41.80 0.29
CA GLY A 569 6.80 -43.08 0.12
C GLY A 569 5.28 -43.05 0.32
N LEU A 570 4.68 -41.88 0.53
CA LEU A 570 3.23 -41.75 0.76
C LEU A 570 2.47 -41.58 -0.55
N GLN A 571 1.36 -42.31 -0.69
CA GLN A 571 0.51 -42.25 -1.88
C GLN A 571 -0.03 -40.83 -2.10
N THR A 572 -0.05 -40.39 -3.36
CA THR A 572 -0.55 -39.09 -3.80
C THR A 572 -2.00 -38.84 -3.36
N SER A 573 -2.85 -39.86 -3.41
CA SER A 573 -4.25 -39.82 -2.92
C SER A 573 -4.33 -39.39 -1.46
N TYR A 574 -3.50 -39.97 -0.59
CA TYR A 574 -3.43 -39.61 0.81
C TYR A 574 -2.91 -38.17 1.00
N LYS A 575 -1.89 -37.76 0.24
CA LYS A 575 -1.40 -36.38 0.30
C LYS A 575 -2.48 -35.36 -0.04
N LEU A 576 -3.28 -35.61 -1.08
CA LEU A 576 -4.41 -34.73 -1.45
C LEU A 576 -5.49 -34.68 -0.36
N ILE A 577 -5.80 -35.80 0.30
CA ILE A 577 -6.74 -35.84 1.43
C ILE A 577 -6.23 -34.98 2.60
N VAL A 578 -4.93 -35.07 2.93
CA VAL A 578 -4.31 -34.26 3.98
C VAL A 578 -4.35 -32.78 3.62
N THR A 579 -4.01 -32.41 2.39
CA THR A 579 -4.08 -31.01 1.92
C THR A 579 -5.50 -30.45 2.01
N ALA A 580 -6.52 -31.22 1.58
CA ALA A 580 -7.91 -30.82 1.67
C ALA A 580 -8.40 -30.69 3.12
N ARG A 581 -7.90 -31.54 4.03
CA ARG A 581 -8.16 -31.42 5.48
C ARG A 581 -7.54 -30.14 6.04
N MET A 582 -6.29 -29.82 5.64
CA MET A 582 -5.59 -28.63 6.13
C MET A 582 -6.32 -27.33 5.77
N GLU A 583 -6.93 -27.24 4.57
CA GLU A 583 -7.71 -26.07 4.18
C GLU A 583 -8.98 -25.89 5.03
N ARG A 584 -9.59 -26.98 5.51
CA ARG A 584 -10.87 -26.96 6.22
C ARG A 584 -10.77 -26.81 7.73
N VAL A 585 -9.68 -27.31 8.33
CA VAL A 585 -9.59 -27.48 9.79
C VAL A 585 -8.86 -26.35 10.49
N TYR A 586 -7.83 -25.76 9.87
CA TYR A 586 -6.94 -24.84 10.57
C TYR A 586 -7.32 -23.37 10.37
N ASP A 587 -7.49 -22.62 11.47
CA ASP A 587 -7.90 -21.21 11.47
C ASP A 587 -6.95 -20.31 10.69
N CYS A 588 -5.66 -20.66 10.69
CA CYS A 588 -4.63 -19.94 9.94
C CYS A 588 -4.79 -20.03 8.41
N LEU A 589 -5.58 -20.98 7.91
CA LEU A 589 -5.77 -21.31 6.50
C LEU A 589 -7.22 -21.09 6.04
N LEU A 590 -8.16 -20.99 6.99
CA LEU A 590 -9.55 -20.68 6.72
C LEU A 590 -9.73 -19.29 6.09
N PRO A 591 -10.76 -19.09 5.25
CA PRO A 591 -11.15 -17.77 4.80
C PRO A 591 -11.49 -16.92 6.03
N SER A 592 -11.08 -15.65 6.05
CA SER A 592 -11.51 -14.73 7.10
C SER A 592 -13.03 -14.64 7.07
N LEU A 593 -13.71 -15.34 7.97
CA LEU A 593 -15.09 -15.05 8.28
C LEU A 593 -15.13 -13.55 8.54
N LYS A 594 -15.95 -12.81 7.80
CA LYS A 594 -16.31 -11.46 8.22
C LYS A 594 -16.79 -11.63 9.66
N ARG A 595 -15.98 -11.22 10.65
CA ARG A 595 -16.49 -10.94 11.98
C ARG A 595 -17.53 -9.85 11.75
N GLN A 596 -18.79 -10.28 11.63
CA GLN A 596 -19.94 -9.39 11.58
C GLN A 596 -20.02 -8.62 12.89
#